data_AF-A0A318FUU0-F1
#
_entry.id   AF-A0A318FUU0-F1
#
_cell.length_a   1.000
_cell.length_b   1.000
_cell.length_c   1.000
_cell.angle_alpha   90.00
_cell.angle_beta   90.00
_cell.angle_gamma   90.00
#
_symmetry.space_group_name_H-M   'P 1'
#
loop_
_entity.id
_entity.type
_entity.pdbx_description
1 polymer ?
#
loop_
_entity_poly.entity_id
_entity_poly.type
_entity_poly.pdbx_seq_one_letter_code
_entity_poly.pdbx_strand_id
1 'polypeptide(L)'
;MAVRKLDTGKWICECYPAGRSGRRVRKQFATKGEALSFERHTMDEAEAKPWLGESVDRRTLKDVVELWFKLHGKSLTAGEHVYDKLVLMVDALGNPLATDLSSKVFAHYRDKRLTGEIYFSEKWKKGASPVTINLEQSYLSGVFSELARLGE
;
A
#
# COMPACT_ATOMS: atom_id res chain seq x y z
N MET A 1 -17.35 -15.82 14.72
CA MET A 1 -18.74 -15.37 14.89
C MET A 1 -18.76 -13.85 14.87
N ALA A 2 -19.56 -13.24 13.98
CA ALA A 2 -19.62 -11.79 13.85
C ALA A 2 -20.43 -11.13 14.98
N VAL A 3 -21.48 -11.79 15.49
CA VAL A 3 -22.30 -11.29 16.60
C VAL A 3 -22.00 -12.04 17.89
N ARG A 4 -21.73 -11.32 18.99
CA ARG A 4 -21.56 -11.90 20.34
C ARG A 4 -22.13 -11.00 21.43
N LYS A 5 -22.42 -11.58 22.60
CA LYS A 5 -22.85 -10.83 23.79
C LYS A 5 -21.63 -10.36 24.58
N LEU A 6 -21.69 -9.16 25.13
CA LEU A 6 -20.68 -8.60 26.04
C LEU A 6 -21.12 -8.80 27.49
N ASP A 7 -20.15 -8.79 28.41
CA ASP A 7 -20.41 -8.88 29.86
C ASP A 7 -21.22 -7.69 30.39
N THR A 8 -21.24 -6.59 29.64
CA THR A 8 -22.09 -5.41 29.88
C THR A 8 -23.57 -5.63 29.54
N GLY A 9 -23.95 -6.81 29.06
CA GLY A 9 -25.31 -7.14 28.65
C GLY A 9 -25.68 -6.72 27.22
N LYS A 10 -24.88 -5.85 26.59
CA LYS A 10 -25.05 -5.40 25.20
C LYS A 10 -24.57 -6.45 24.20
N TRP A 11 -25.05 -6.35 22.97
CA TRP A 11 -24.61 -7.17 21.85
C TRP A 11 -23.61 -6.40 21.00
N ILE A 12 -22.63 -7.09 20.45
CA ILE A 12 -21.66 -6.51 19.52
C ILE A 12 -21.71 -7.25 18.20
N CYS A 13 -21.77 -6.50 17.12
CA CYS A 13 -21.54 -7.00 15.77
C CYS A 13 -20.15 -6.54 15.31
N GLU A 14 -19.36 -7.48 14.81
CA GLU A 14 -18.04 -7.31 14.27
C GLU A 14 -17.93 -8.12 12.97
N CYS A 15 -18.13 -7.45 11.84
CA CYS A 15 -18.12 -8.06 10.52
C CYS A 15 -17.04 -7.43 9.62
N TYR A 16 -16.68 -8.17 8.57
CA TYR A 16 -15.64 -7.82 7.61
C TYR A 16 -16.26 -7.90 6.20
N PRO A 17 -16.97 -6.84 5.76
CA PRO A 17 -17.76 -6.89 4.52
C PRO A 17 -16.91 -7.11 3.27
N ALA A 18 -15.63 -6.70 3.30
CA ALA A 18 -14.65 -6.89 2.24
C ALA A 18 -13.67 -8.05 2.51
N GLY A 19 -14.04 -9.00 3.38
CA GLY A 19 -13.19 -10.14 3.75
C GLY A 19 -12.17 -9.83 4.85
N ARG A 20 -11.41 -10.86 5.26
CA ARG A 20 -10.62 -10.88 6.52
C ARG A 20 -9.58 -9.77 6.65
N SER A 21 -9.04 -9.26 5.55
CA SER A 21 -8.07 -8.16 5.49
C SER A 21 -8.71 -6.80 5.19
N GLY A 22 -10.00 -6.75 4.92
CA GLY A 22 -10.72 -5.51 4.60
C GLY A 22 -11.23 -4.77 5.84
N ARG A 23 -11.90 -3.64 5.60
CA ARG A 23 -12.50 -2.80 6.63
C ARG A 23 -13.29 -3.60 7.67
N ARG A 24 -12.91 -3.44 8.95
CA ARG A 24 -13.65 -3.97 10.10
C ARG A 24 -14.78 -3.01 10.48
N VAL A 25 -16.02 -3.49 10.45
CA VAL A 25 -17.19 -2.75 10.92
C VAL A 25 -17.59 -3.31 12.28
N ARG A 26 -17.54 -2.45 13.32
CA ARG A 26 -17.83 -2.84 14.71
C ARG A 26 -18.84 -1.89 15.34
N LYS A 27 -19.97 -2.43 15.81
CA LYS A 27 -21.04 -1.65 16.45
C LYS A 27 -21.71 -2.42 17.58
N GLN A 28 -22.14 -1.70 18.62
CA GLN A 28 -22.85 -2.27 19.77
C GLN A 28 -24.35 -1.98 19.69
N PHE A 29 -25.15 -2.92 20.16
CA PHE A 29 -26.61 -2.93 20.10
C PHE A 29 -27.20 -3.37 21.44
N ALA A 30 -28.45 -3.00 21.70
CA ALA A 30 -29.16 -3.40 22.90
C ALA A 30 -29.62 -4.87 22.79
N THR A 31 -30.00 -5.31 21.58
CA THR A 31 -30.56 -6.64 21.35
C THR A 31 -29.75 -7.49 20.37
N LYS A 32 -29.91 -8.82 20.45
CA LYS A 32 -29.32 -9.77 19.49
C LYS A 32 -29.88 -9.56 18.08
N GLY A 33 -31.17 -9.27 17.99
CA GLY A 33 -31.88 -9.08 16.73
C GLY A 33 -31.31 -7.91 15.93
N GLU A 34 -31.13 -6.76 16.57
CA GLU A 34 -30.50 -5.58 15.94
C GLU A 34 -29.09 -5.87 15.44
N ALA A 35 -28.27 -6.59 16.24
CA ALA A 35 -26.91 -6.94 15.85
C ALA A 35 -26.88 -7.89 14.63
N LEU A 36 -27.80 -8.86 14.57
CA LEU A 36 -27.93 -9.77 13.42
C LEU A 36 -28.48 -9.07 12.17
N SER A 37 -29.47 -8.19 12.32
CA SER A 37 -30.00 -7.41 11.20
C SER A 37 -28.94 -6.47 10.64
N PHE A 38 -28.12 -5.86 11.50
CA PHE A 38 -27.01 -5.02 11.08
C PHE A 38 -25.92 -5.81 10.35
N GLU A 39 -25.55 -6.99 10.85
CA GLU A 39 -24.63 -7.90 10.16
C GLU A 39 -25.14 -8.19 8.74
N ARG A 40 -26.37 -8.70 8.62
CA ARG A 40 -26.98 -9.05 7.34
C ARG A 40 -27.03 -7.87 6.39
N HIS A 41 -27.57 -6.74 6.84
CA HIS A 41 -27.65 -5.54 6.01
C HIS A 41 -26.28 -5.10 5.49
N THR A 42 -25.24 -5.11 6.34
CA THR A 42 -23.89 -4.70 5.95
C THR A 42 -23.25 -5.68 4.97
N MET A 43 -23.49 -6.99 5.13
CA MET A 43 -22.99 -8.02 4.22
C MET A 43 -23.76 -8.00 2.89
N ASP A 44 -25.08 -7.86 2.93
CA ASP A 44 -25.96 -7.76 1.75
C ASP A 44 -25.64 -6.48 0.94
N GLU A 45 -25.34 -5.35 1.59
CA GLU A 45 -24.91 -4.14 0.88
C GLU A 45 -23.56 -4.34 0.16
N ALA A 46 -22.64 -5.08 0.76
CA ALA A 46 -21.35 -5.42 0.16
C ALA A 46 -21.53 -6.40 -1.02
N GLU A 47 -22.41 -7.40 -0.89
CA GLU A 47 -22.75 -8.34 -1.96
C GLU A 47 -23.57 -7.70 -3.09
N ALA A 48 -24.48 -6.77 -2.77
CA ALA A 48 -25.32 -6.08 -3.75
C ALA A 48 -24.54 -5.06 -4.59
N LYS A 49 -23.40 -4.58 -4.06
CA LYS A 49 -22.53 -3.64 -4.75
C LYS A 49 -21.07 -4.12 -4.72
N PRO A 50 -20.72 -5.26 -5.35
CA PRO A 50 -19.35 -5.78 -5.35
C PRO A 50 -18.35 -4.80 -5.97
N TRP A 51 -18.80 -3.95 -6.89
CA TRP A 51 -18.01 -2.91 -7.55
C TRP A 51 -17.75 -1.67 -6.67
N LEU A 52 -18.43 -1.55 -5.53
CA LEU A 52 -18.20 -0.54 -4.49
C LEU A 52 -17.32 -1.06 -3.34
N GLY A 53 -16.70 -2.24 -3.53
CA GLY A 53 -15.55 -2.64 -2.71
C GLY A 53 -14.53 -1.49 -2.63
N GLU A 54 -13.71 -1.48 -1.58
CA GLU A 54 -12.66 -0.45 -1.38
C GLU A 54 -12.02 -0.14 -2.73
N SER A 55 -12.14 1.12 -3.17
CA SER A 55 -11.67 1.56 -4.48
C SER A 55 -10.24 1.06 -4.65
N VAL A 56 -10.03 0.11 -5.56
CA VAL A 56 -8.69 -0.40 -5.86
C VAL A 56 -7.83 0.80 -6.19
N ASP A 57 -6.75 1.00 -5.45
CA ASP A 57 -5.84 2.09 -5.71
C ASP A 57 -5.22 1.92 -7.11
N ARG A 58 -5.47 2.90 -7.97
CA ARG A 58 -5.00 2.94 -9.37
C ARG A 58 -3.84 3.90 -9.57
N ARG A 59 -3.29 4.47 -8.49
CA ARG A 59 -2.10 5.32 -8.55
C ARG A 59 -0.94 4.53 -9.13
N THR A 60 -0.20 5.14 -10.05
CA THR A 60 1.04 4.56 -10.53
C THR A 60 2.14 4.74 -9.48
N LEU A 61 3.25 4.03 -9.64
CA LEU A 61 4.40 4.20 -8.75
C LEU A 61 4.92 5.65 -8.77
N LYS A 62 4.87 6.32 -9.93
CA LYS A 62 5.16 7.75 -10.05
C LYS A 62 4.27 8.61 -9.18
N ASP A 63 2.95 8.42 -9.25
CA ASP A 63 1.98 9.19 -8.45
C ASP A 63 2.26 9.06 -6.94
N VAL A 64 2.59 7.84 -6.50
CA VAL A 64 2.95 7.53 -5.11
C VAL A 64 4.25 8.24 -4.70
N VAL A 65 5.29 8.22 -5.54
CA VAL A 65 6.56 8.92 -5.27
C VAL A 65 6.37 10.44 -5.22
N GLU A 66 5.61 11.01 -6.15
CA GLU A 66 5.30 12.44 -6.19
C GLU A 66 4.49 12.88 -4.96
N LEU A 67 3.50 12.08 -4.57
CA LEU A 67 2.70 12.31 -3.37
C LEU A 67 3.57 12.30 -2.12
N TRP A 68 4.44 11.29 -1.98
CA TRP A 68 5.40 11.23 -0.87
C TRP A 68 6.29 12.46 -0.83
N PHE A 69 6.81 12.92 -1.97
CA PHE A 69 7.67 14.10 -2.01
C PHE A 69 6.92 15.37 -1.58
N LYS A 70 5.67 15.53 -2.07
CA LYS A 70 4.80 16.66 -1.75
C LYS A 70 4.44 16.73 -0.25
N LEU A 71 4.13 15.58 0.35
CA LEU A 71 3.66 15.48 1.73
C LEU A 71 4.79 15.40 2.76
N HIS A 72 5.88 14.71 2.44
CA HIS A 72 6.97 14.41 3.38
C HIS A 72 8.35 14.74 2.81
N GLY A 73 8.69 14.23 1.61
CA GLY A 73 10.05 14.25 1.09
C GLY A 73 10.68 15.65 1.03
N LYS A 74 9.92 16.69 0.67
CA LYS A 74 10.40 18.09 0.63
C LYS A 74 10.91 18.64 1.97
N SER A 75 10.55 18.02 3.09
CA SER A 75 10.97 18.42 4.44
C SER A 75 12.28 17.76 4.90
N LEU A 76 12.77 16.77 4.15
CA LEU A 76 14.00 16.04 4.46
C LEU A 76 15.21 16.72 3.84
N THR A 77 16.34 16.74 4.56
CA THR A 77 17.62 17.29 4.08
C THR A 77 18.08 16.64 2.78
N ALA A 78 17.86 15.33 2.62
CA ALA A 78 18.20 14.58 1.41
C ALA A 78 17.00 14.31 0.50
N GLY A 79 15.87 14.99 0.73
CA GLY A 79 14.59 14.68 0.08
C GLY A 79 14.63 14.74 -1.45
N GLU A 80 15.23 15.81 -1.98
CA GLU A 80 15.37 16.03 -3.43
C GLU A 80 16.23 14.93 -4.09
N HIS A 81 17.39 14.62 -3.50
CA HIS A 81 18.24 13.53 -3.99
C HIS A 81 17.55 12.16 -3.96
N VAL A 82 16.77 11.88 -2.89
CA VAL A 82 15.99 10.64 -2.80
C VAL A 82 14.88 10.61 -3.86
N TYR A 83 14.20 11.73 -4.07
CA TYR A 83 13.16 11.86 -5.09
C TYR A 83 13.72 11.62 -6.51
N ASP A 84 14.81 12.27 -6.89
CA ASP A 84 15.45 12.08 -8.20
C ASP A 84 15.83 10.61 -8.42
N LYS A 85 16.35 9.98 -7.36
CA LYS A 85 16.70 8.56 -7.39
C LYS A 85 15.48 7.67 -7.58
N LEU A 86 14.38 7.96 -6.89
CA LEU A 86 13.12 7.24 -7.02
C LEU A 86 12.54 7.40 -8.42
N VAL A 87 12.58 8.60 -9.02
CA VAL A 87 12.12 8.84 -10.39
C VAL A 87 12.86 7.96 -11.39
N LEU A 88 14.20 7.88 -11.29
CA LEU A 88 15.00 6.98 -12.13
C LEU A 88 14.60 5.50 -11.97
N MET A 89 14.23 5.08 -10.76
CA MET A 89 13.74 3.73 -10.50
C MET A 89 12.36 3.51 -11.11
N VAL A 90 11.45 4.48 -10.99
CA VAL A 90 10.13 4.43 -11.60
C VAL A 90 10.22 4.28 -13.12
N ASP A 91 11.08 5.07 -13.76
CA ASP A 91 11.30 5.01 -15.20
C ASP A 91 11.88 3.65 -15.61
N ALA A 92 12.85 3.11 -14.86
CA ALA A 92 13.44 1.81 -15.11
C ALA A 92 12.47 0.63 -14.89
N LEU A 93 11.47 0.80 -14.02
CA LEU A 93 10.40 -0.18 -13.78
C LEU A 93 9.23 -0.03 -14.78
N GLY A 94 9.22 1.00 -15.62
CA GLY A 94 8.15 1.27 -16.57
C GLY A 94 6.89 1.86 -15.94
N ASN A 95 7.00 2.53 -14.79
CA ASN A 95 5.90 3.15 -14.05
C ASN A 95 4.67 2.22 -13.86
N PRO A 96 4.83 1.06 -13.19
CA PRO A 96 3.71 0.15 -12.93
C PRO A 96 2.69 0.76 -11.97
N LEU A 97 1.54 0.12 -11.81
CA LEU A 97 0.65 0.43 -10.69
C LEU A 97 1.41 0.21 -9.37
N ALA A 98 1.18 1.07 -8.39
CA ALA A 98 1.83 0.93 -7.09
C ALA A 98 1.47 -0.41 -6.41
N THR A 99 0.26 -0.91 -6.66
CA THR A 99 -0.26 -2.20 -6.20
C THR A 99 0.40 -3.41 -6.88
N ASP A 100 0.97 -3.25 -8.09
CA ASP A 100 1.68 -4.30 -8.81
C ASP A 100 3.15 -4.44 -8.36
N LEU A 101 3.66 -3.47 -7.58
CA LEU A 101 5.02 -3.50 -7.08
C LEU A 101 5.17 -4.57 -5.98
N SER A 102 5.74 -5.72 -6.37
CA SER A 102 6.00 -6.84 -5.46
C SER A 102 7.50 -7.08 -5.24
N SER A 103 7.83 -7.87 -4.22
CA SER A 103 9.21 -8.31 -3.97
C SER A 103 9.81 -9.04 -5.19
N LYS A 104 8.99 -9.74 -5.97
CA LYS A 104 9.40 -10.40 -7.21
C LYS A 104 9.80 -9.40 -8.29
N VAL A 105 9.00 -8.35 -8.49
CA VAL A 105 9.32 -7.27 -9.43
C VAL A 105 10.65 -6.60 -9.04
N PHE A 106 10.82 -6.29 -7.75
CA PHE A 106 12.07 -5.70 -7.28
C PHE A 106 13.28 -6.64 -7.40
N ALA A 107 13.10 -7.95 -7.21
CA ALA A 107 14.18 -8.92 -7.40
C ALA A 107 14.67 -8.97 -8.86
N HIS A 108 13.76 -8.91 -9.84
CA HIS A 108 14.12 -8.82 -11.25
C HIS A 108 14.80 -7.48 -11.58
N TYR A 109 14.30 -6.37 -11.04
CA TYR A 109 14.97 -5.07 -11.14
C TYR A 109 16.40 -5.12 -10.57
N ARG A 110 16.58 -5.73 -9.39
CA ARG A 110 17.89 -5.89 -8.73
C ARG A 110 18.88 -6.65 -9.60
N ASP A 111 18.46 -7.76 -10.21
CA ASP A 111 19.31 -8.54 -11.12
C ASP A 111 19.80 -7.68 -12.29
N LYS A 112 18.87 -7.01 -12.98
CA LYS A 112 19.19 -6.09 -14.09
C LYS A 112 20.11 -4.93 -13.70
N ARG A 113 19.98 -4.44 -12.47
CA ARG A 113 20.87 -3.41 -11.91
C ARG A 113 22.26 -3.92 -11.60
N LEU A 114 22.38 -5.17 -11.14
CA LEU A 114 23.67 -5.81 -10.83
C LEU A 114 24.42 -6.18 -12.12
N THR A 115 23.71 -6.64 -13.15
CA THR A 115 24.31 -7.04 -14.44
C THR A 115 24.68 -5.84 -15.32
N GLY A 116 24.13 -4.66 -15.03
CA GLY A 116 24.33 -3.45 -15.84
C GLY A 116 23.38 -3.35 -17.04
N GLU A 117 22.37 -4.22 -17.14
CA GLU A 117 21.26 -4.05 -18.09
C GLU A 117 20.52 -2.73 -17.83
N ILE A 118 20.37 -2.36 -16.56
CA ILE A 118 19.87 -1.05 -16.13
C ILE A 118 20.98 -0.31 -15.39
N TYR A 119 21.36 0.86 -15.90
CA TYR A 119 22.29 1.77 -15.24
C TYR A 119 21.80 3.22 -15.36
N PHE A 120 22.08 4.05 -14.35
CA PHE A 120 21.66 5.45 -14.34
C PHE A 120 22.78 6.44 -14.67
N SER A 121 23.99 5.96 -14.86
CA SER A 121 25.13 6.79 -15.21
C SER A 121 26.11 5.97 -16.05
N GLU A 122 26.66 6.62 -17.08
CA GLU A 122 27.69 6.06 -17.95
C GLU A 122 28.92 5.56 -17.18
N LYS A 123 29.19 6.13 -15.99
CA LYS A 123 30.25 5.68 -15.08
C LYS A 123 30.01 4.25 -14.56
N TRP A 124 28.76 3.81 -14.48
CA TRP A 124 28.34 2.55 -13.85
C TRP A 124 27.66 1.60 -14.83
N LYS A 125 28.13 1.57 -16.10
CA LYS A 125 27.61 0.65 -17.13
C LYS A 125 27.70 -0.83 -16.78
N LYS A 126 28.65 -1.21 -15.94
CA LYS A 126 28.84 -2.61 -15.50
C LYS A 126 27.91 -3.02 -14.35
N GLY A 127 26.94 -2.18 -14.00
CA GLY A 127 26.01 -2.42 -12.90
C GLY A 127 26.30 -1.58 -11.66
N ALA A 128 25.26 -1.42 -10.84
CA ALA A 128 25.32 -0.75 -9.56
C ALA A 128 25.84 -1.69 -8.46
N SER A 129 26.49 -1.13 -7.44
CA SER A 129 26.94 -1.94 -6.30
C SER A 129 25.75 -2.48 -5.49
N PRO A 130 25.88 -3.65 -4.83
CA PRO A 130 24.83 -4.20 -3.98
C PRO A 130 24.33 -3.21 -2.90
N VAL A 131 25.25 -2.39 -2.35
CA VAL A 131 24.92 -1.37 -1.35
C VAL A 131 24.00 -0.30 -1.94
N THR A 132 24.26 0.13 -3.17
CA THR A 132 23.42 1.11 -3.88
C THR A 132 22.00 0.57 -4.08
N ILE A 133 21.87 -0.69 -4.49
CA ILE A 133 20.55 -1.29 -4.75
C ILE A 133 19.78 -1.55 -3.45
N ASN A 134 20.48 -1.89 -2.36
CA ASN A 134 19.87 -1.96 -1.03
C ASN A 134 19.31 -0.61 -0.59
N LEU A 135 20.05 0.48 -0.85
CA LEU A 135 19.60 1.83 -0.54
C LEU A 135 18.36 2.22 -1.36
N GLU A 136 18.33 1.87 -2.65
CA GLU A 136 17.17 2.03 -3.53
C GLU A 136 15.94 1.28 -2.98
N GLN A 137 16.11 0.05 -2.49
CA GLN A 137 15.04 -0.72 -1.85
C GLN A 137 14.53 -0.04 -0.58
N SER A 138 15.44 0.49 0.24
CA SER A 138 15.10 1.22 1.46
C SER A 138 14.32 2.49 1.16
N TYR A 139 14.66 3.22 0.09
CA TYR A 139 13.91 4.40 -0.33
C TYR A 139 12.49 4.05 -0.74
N LEU A 140 12.29 3.04 -1.59
CA LEU A 140 10.94 2.58 -1.94
C LEU A 140 10.16 2.16 -0.70
N SER A 141 10.74 1.33 0.16
CA SER A 141 10.09 0.89 1.40
C SER A 141 9.71 2.07 2.30
N GLY A 142 10.57 3.09 2.37
CA GLY A 142 10.32 4.32 3.12
C GLY A 142 9.15 5.13 2.57
N VAL A 143 9.04 5.26 1.24
CA VAL A 143 7.92 5.92 0.57
C VAL A 143 6.58 5.29 0.98
N PHE A 144 6.47 3.97 0.82
CA PHE A 144 5.23 3.24 1.16
C PHE A 144 4.92 3.29 2.66
N SER A 145 5.94 3.11 3.51
CA SER A 145 5.75 3.12 4.96
C SER A 145 5.28 4.49 5.46
N GLU A 146 5.83 5.57 4.91
CA GLU A 146 5.48 6.93 5.31
C GLU A 146 4.09 7.32 4.80
N LEU A 147 3.73 6.97 3.57
CA LEU A 147 2.37 7.21 3.06
C LEU A 147 1.31 6.42 3.84
N ALA A 148 1.58 5.14 4.12
CA ALA A 148 0.71 4.33 4.98
C ALA A 148 0.55 4.95 6.39
N ARG A 149 1.62 5.54 6.94
CA ARG A 149 1.57 6.28 8.22
C ARG A 149 0.70 7.53 8.14
N LEU A 150 0.66 8.20 6.99
CA LEU A 150 -0.16 9.37 6.72
C LEU A 150 -1.62 9.04 6.36
N GLY A 151 -1.94 7.75 6.17
CA GLY A 151 -3.28 7.29 5.78
C GLY A 151 -3.54 7.39 4.27
N GLU A 152 -2.47 7.49 3.47
CA GLU A 152 -2.49 7.45 2.02
C GLU A 152 -2.34 6.04 1.48
#